data_AF-A0A7S2Q718-F1
#
_entry.id   AF-A0A7S2Q718-F1
#
_cell.length_a   1.000
_cell.length_b   1.000
_cell.length_c   1.000
_cell.angle_alpha   90.00
_cell.angle_beta   90.00
_cell.angle_gamma   90.00
#
_symmetry.space_group_name_H-M   'P 1'
#
loop_
_entity.id
_entity.type
_entity.pdbx_description
1 polymer ?
#
loop_
_entity_poly.entity_id
_entity_poly.type
_entity_poly.pdbx_seq_one_letter_code
_entity_poly.pdbx_strand_id
1 'polypeptide(L)'
;EVTLGHLRGTPPVALLRKLASVGVPEADGAEVLATGHAPSAALADLSGLVRALELAGTVDSGDVAAVNAQLNEFSHHLSVCEQIQRNPISIPYTRHTSRVLWIWLLALPLAIVQKLDALVVPVSLLLSFGLLGIEDIAVQIEDPFTVIDMEDYGMQLRRSVKVFQERVAPCSAGPASSPSRVSSRASAL
;
A
#
# COMPACT_ATOMS: atom_id res chain seq x y z
N GLU A 1 2.43 5.84 -4.17
CA GLU A 1 1.27 6.74 -4.31
C GLU A 1 0.17 6.14 -5.17
N VAL A 2 0.52 5.49 -6.29
CA VAL A 2 -0.43 4.76 -7.16
C VAL A 2 -1.23 3.68 -6.38
N THR A 3 -0.59 2.98 -5.46
CA THR A 3 -1.20 1.96 -4.59
C THR A 3 -2.09 2.54 -3.49
N LEU A 4 -1.71 3.68 -2.92
CA LEU A 4 -2.38 4.33 -1.79
C LEU A 4 -3.66 5.08 -2.20
N GLY A 5 -3.65 5.72 -3.38
CA GLY A 5 -4.82 6.43 -3.90
C GLY A 5 -5.97 5.50 -4.28
N HIS A 6 -5.63 4.29 -4.78
CA HIS A 6 -6.60 3.24 -5.10
C HIS A 6 -7.28 2.70 -3.84
N LEU A 7 -6.54 2.52 -2.74
CA LEU A 7 -7.07 2.05 -1.46
C LEU A 7 -7.91 3.12 -0.73
N ARG A 8 -7.74 4.41 -1.04
CA ARG A 8 -8.45 5.55 -0.42
C ARG A 8 -9.58 6.17 -1.27
N GLY A 9 -9.82 5.72 -2.50
CA GLY A 9 -10.86 6.27 -3.38
C GLY A 9 -10.64 7.72 -3.84
N THR A 10 -9.39 8.20 -3.88
CA THR A 10 -9.08 9.58 -4.31
C THR A 10 -9.08 9.71 -5.84
N PRO A 11 -9.64 10.79 -6.42
CA PRO A 11 -9.76 10.92 -7.87
C PRO A 11 -8.38 11.03 -8.55
N PRO A 12 -8.14 10.26 -9.63
CA PRO A 12 -6.82 10.02 -10.23
C PRO A 12 -6.17 11.24 -10.91
N VAL A 13 -6.87 12.36 -11.01
CA VAL A 13 -6.44 13.55 -11.79
C VAL A 13 -5.34 14.35 -11.09
N ALA A 14 -5.31 14.36 -9.75
CA ALA A 14 -4.28 15.07 -9.00
C ALA A 14 -2.91 14.37 -9.03
N LEU A 15 -2.90 13.04 -9.25
CA LEU A 15 -1.70 12.20 -9.29
C LEU A 15 -0.98 12.27 -10.65
N LEU A 16 -1.71 12.43 -11.75
CA LEU A 16 -1.16 12.59 -13.10
C LEU A 16 -0.23 13.81 -13.20
N ARG A 17 -0.58 14.93 -12.56
CA ARG A 17 0.26 16.15 -12.58
C ARG A 17 1.59 15.97 -11.81
N LYS A 18 1.62 15.10 -10.80
CA LYS A 18 2.85 14.78 -10.05
C LYS A 18 3.73 13.76 -10.78
N LEU A 19 3.13 12.77 -11.45
CA LEU A 19 3.87 11.75 -12.20
C LEU A 19 4.53 12.30 -13.48
N ALA A 20 3.91 13.31 -14.11
CA ALA A 20 4.50 14.04 -15.25
C ALA A 20 5.85 14.72 -14.92
N SER A 21 6.15 14.96 -13.64
CA SER A 21 7.41 15.58 -13.19
C SER A 21 8.56 14.58 -12.95
N VAL A 22 8.32 13.27 -13.03
CA VAL A 22 9.29 12.21 -12.64
C VAL A 22 9.84 11.43 -13.85
N GLY A 23 9.42 11.74 -15.09
CA GLY A 23 10.06 11.18 -16.29
C GLY A 23 9.73 9.70 -16.57
N VAL A 24 8.54 9.25 -16.21
CA VAL A 24 8.00 7.97 -16.69
C VAL A 24 7.45 8.20 -18.11
N PRO A 25 7.83 7.37 -19.12
CA PRO A 25 7.34 7.54 -20.49
C PRO A 25 5.80 7.50 -20.54
N GLU A 26 5.20 8.54 -21.10
CA GLU A 26 3.74 8.83 -21.11
C GLU A 26 2.87 7.78 -21.84
N ALA A 27 3.44 6.74 -22.44
CA ALA A 27 2.68 5.86 -23.34
C ALA A 27 1.74 4.88 -22.63
N ASP A 28 2.06 4.41 -21.41
CA ASP A 28 1.27 3.36 -20.74
C ASP A 28 0.47 3.84 -19.51
N GLY A 29 0.69 5.08 -19.06
CA GLY A 29 0.07 5.59 -17.83
C GLY A 29 -1.46 5.74 -17.89
N ALA A 30 -2.03 5.93 -19.09
CA ALA A 30 -3.46 6.12 -19.29
C ALA A 30 -4.24 4.79 -19.40
N GLU A 31 -3.61 3.73 -19.93
CA GLU A 31 -4.24 2.41 -20.09
C GLU A 31 -4.19 1.61 -18.78
N VAL A 32 -3.11 1.77 -17.99
CA VAL A 32 -2.94 1.21 -16.65
C VAL A 32 -3.96 1.75 -15.63
N LEU A 33 -4.47 2.97 -15.84
CA LEU A 33 -5.53 3.56 -15.00
C LEU A 33 -6.93 3.05 -15.36
N ALA A 34 -7.12 2.47 -16.56
CA ALA A 34 -8.42 1.95 -16.99
C ALA A 34 -8.75 0.57 -16.39
N THR A 35 -7.73 -0.18 -15.93
CA THR A 35 -7.88 -1.57 -15.47
C THR A 35 -8.10 -1.72 -13.96
N GLY A 36 -8.08 -0.62 -13.19
CA GLY A 36 -8.42 -0.67 -11.76
C GLY A 36 -7.43 -1.42 -10.87
N HIS A 37 -6.24 -1.80 -11.37
CA HIS A 37 -5.23 -2.54 -10.61
C HIS A 37 -3.85 -1.89 -10.74
N ALA A 38 -3.80 -0.63 -10.32
CA ALA A 38 -2.63 0.21 -10.36
C ALA A 38 -1.35 -0.37 -9.68
N PRO A 39 -1.43 -1.13 -8.56
CA PRO A 39 -0.27 -1.87 -8.03
C PRO A 39 0.25 -3.00 -8.92
N SER A 40 -0.64 -3.82 -9.50
CA SER A 40 -0.23 -5.00 -10.26
C SER A 40 0.39 -4.61 -11.59
N ALA A 41 -0.10 -3.52 -12.20
CA ALA A 41 0.48 -2.97 -13.42
C ALA A 41 1.92 -2.47 -13.20
N ALA A 42 2.17 -1.73 -12.12
CA ALA A 42 3.53 -1.28 -11.79
C ALA A 42 4.51 -2.44 -11.53
N LEU A 43 4.03 -3.58 -11.00
CA LEU A 43 4.83 -4.79 -10.84
C LEU A 43 5.05 -5.54 -12.15
N ALA A 44 4.07 -5.56 -13.04
CA ALA A 44 4.21 -6.12 -14.37
C ALA A 44 5.28 -5.34 -15.17
N ASP A 45 5.27 -4.01 -15.11
CA ASP A 45 6.27 -3.14 -15.74
C ASP A 45 7.68 -3.42 -15.21
N LEU A 46 7.82 -3.56 -13.88
CA LEU A 46 9.09 -3.92 -13.23
C LEU A 46 9.60 -5.28 -13.68
N SER A 47 8.72 -6.28 -13.78
CA SER A 47 9.09 -7.60 -14.30
C SER A 47 9.51 -7.54 -15.76
N GLY A 48 8.89 -6.67 -16.56
CA GLY A 48 9.24 -6.42 -17.97
C GLY A 48 10.63 -5.82 -18.11
N LEU A 49 10.98 -4.85 -17.26
CA LEU A 49 12.31 -4.24 -17.21
C LEU A 49 13.40 -5.25 -16.80
N VAL A 50 13.13 -6.09 -15.82
CA VAL A 50 14.07 -7.14 -15.38
C VAL A 50 14.36 -8.13 -16.52
N ARG A 51 13.33 -8.55 -17.27
CA ARG A 51 13.51 -9.42 -18.45
C ARG A 51 14.26 -8.71 -19.59
N ALA A 52 14.07 -7.40 -19.78
CA ALA A 52 14.82 -6.63 -20.77
C ALA A 52 16.32 -6.55 -20.42
N LEU A 53 16.65 -6.44 -19.12
CA LEU A 53 18.04 -6.44 -18.63
C LEU A 53 18.72 -7.81 -18.73
N GLU A 54 17.96 -8.90 -18.60
CA GLU A 54 18.42 -10.27 -18.86
C GLU A 54 18.77 -10.45 -20.35
N LEU A 55 17.88 -10.02 -21.24
CA LEU A 55 18.09 -10.07 -22.70
C LEU A 55 19.27 -9.19 -23.16
N ALA A 56 19.55 -8.10 -22.45
CA ALA A 56 20.70 -7.24 -22.69
C ALA A 56 22.05 -7.84 -22.22
N GLY A 57 22.04 -8.99 -21.53
CA GLY A 57 23.24 -9.68 -21.05
C GLY A 57 23.99 -8.94 -19.94
N THR A 58 23.35 -7.93 -19.32
CA THR A 58 23.93 -7.08 -18.27
C THR A 58 23.89 -7.69 -16.87
N VAL A 59 23.07 -8.72 -16.64
CA VAL A 59 22.84 -9.34 -15.33
C VAL A 59 22.87 -10.86 -15.48
N ASP A 60 23.47 -11.55 -14.52
CA ASP A 60 23.52 -13.03 -14.50
C ASP A 60 22.12 -13.64 -14.33
N SER A 61 21.88 -14.78 -14.98
CA SER A 61 20.58 -15.47 -14.94
C SER A 61 20.18 -15.89 -13.52
N GLY A 62 21.15 -16.12 -12.62
CA GLY A 62 20.89 -16.39 -11.21
C GLY A 62 20.32 -15.20 -10.45
N ASP A 63 20.85 -14.00 -10.70
CA ASP A 63 20.42 -12.75 -10.05
C ASP A 63 19.03 -12.31 -10.55
N VAL A 64 18.75 -12.50 -11.84
CA VAL A 64 17.43 -12.23 -12.42
C VAL A 64 16.35 -13.14 -11.81
N ALA A 65 16.65 -14.42 -11.64
CA ALA A 65 15.73 -15.37 -11.00
C ALA A 65 15.45 -14.99 -9.54
N ALA A 66 16.48 -14.53 -8.80
CA ALA A 66 16.34 -14.09 -7.42
C ALA A 66 15.45 -12.83 -7.30
N VAL A 67 15.64 -11.83 -8.17
CA VAL A 67 14.83 -10.61 -8.19
C VAL A 67 13.38 -10.91 -8.57
N ASN A 68 13.15 -11.77 -9.56
CA ASN A 68 11.80 -12.17 -9.95
C ASN A 68 11.08 -12.94 -8.82
N ALA A 69 11.79 -13.76 -8.05
CA ALA A 69 11.23 -14.42 -6.88
C ALA A 69 10.75 -13.41 -5.81
N GLN A 70 11.55 -12.38 -5.53
CA GLN A 70 11.19 -11.30 -4.60
C GLN A 70 10.00 -10.47 -5.10
N LEU A 71 9.95 -10.15 -6.40
CA LEU A 71 8.82 -9.44 -7.00
C LEU A 71 7.53 -10.26 -6.91
N ASN A 72 7.61 -11.57 -7.13
CA ASN A 72 6.47 -12.47 -7.03
C ASN A 72 5.95 -12.58 -5.58
N GLU A 73 6.86 -12.66 -4.61
CA GLU A 73 6.51 -12.63 -3.18
C GLU A 73 5.80 -11.31 -2.80
N PHE A 74 6.33 -10.18 -3.26
CA PHE A 74 5.68 -8.89 -3.03
C PHE A 74 4.30 -8.78 -3.70
N SER A 75 4.15 -9.29 -4.93
CA SER A 75 2.85 -9.39 -5.61
C SER A 75 1.86 -10.25 -4.83
N HIS A 76 2.32 -11.35 -4.24
CA HIS A 76 1.50 -12.21 -3.41
C HIS A 76 1.00 -11.47 -2.15
N HIS A 77 1.88 -10.71 -1.47
CA HIS A 77 1.47 -9.91 -0.32
C HIS A 77 0.46 -8.81 -0.67
N LEU A 78 0.63 -8.12 -1.81
CA LEU A 78 -0.33 -7.13 -2.27
C LEU A 78 -1.70 -7.74 -2.58
N SER A 79 -1.73 -8.92 -3.21
CA SER A 79 -2.97 -9.65 -3.48
C SER A 79 -3.72 -10.02 -2.20
N VAL A 80 -3.00 -10.45 -1.16
CA VAL A 80 -3.57 -10.71 0.17
C VAL A 80 -4.17 -9.43 0.77
N CYS A 81 -3.48 -8.29 0.67
CA CYS A 81 -4.00 -7.01 1.15
C CYS A 81 -5.28 -6.59 0.41
N GLU A 82 -5.34 -6.76 -0.92
CA GLU A 82 -6.55 -6.49 -1.69
C GLU A 82 -7.71 -7.41 -1.30
N GLN A 83 -7.43 -8.68 -0.98
CA GLN A 83 -8.46 -9.61 -0.53
C GLN A 83 -9.04 -9.22 0.83
N ILE A 84 -8.18 -8.79 1.78
CA ILE A 84 -8.63 -8.32 3.09
C ILE A 84 -9.48 -7.06 2.91
N GLN A 85 -9.09 -6.15 2.00
CA GLN A 85 -9.90 -4.95 1.72
C GLN A 85 -11.23 -5.27 1.02
N ARG A 86 -11.26 -6.24 0.10
CA ARG A 86 -12.48 -6.61 -0.65
C ARG A 86 -13.51 -7.35 0.18
N ASN A 87 -13.14 -7.86 1.35
CA ASN A 87 -14.04 -8.57 2.26
C ASN A 87 -14.38 -7.71 3.50
N PRO A 88 -14.99 -6.51 3.34
CA PRO A 88 -15.44 -5.77 4.51
C PRO A 88 -16.56 -6.55 5.21
N ILE A 89 -16.53 -6.57 6.53
CA ILE A 89 -17.65 -7.06 7.33
C ILE A 89 -18.91 -6.26 6.95
N SER A 90 -20.04 -6.94 6.82
CA SER A 90 -21.26 -6.29 6.32
C SER A 90 -21.68 -5.14 7.24
N ILE A 91 -21.80 -3.92 6.71
CA ILE A 91 -22.22 -2.70 7.44
C ILE A 91 -23.49 -2.90 8.31
N PRO A 92 -24.51 -3.69 7.90
CA PRO A 92 -25.68 -3.94 8.74
C PRO A 92 -25.36 -4.65 10.06
N TYR A 93 -24.31 -5.48 10.10
CA TYR A 93 -23.88 -6.20 11.30
C TYR A 93 -23.43 -5.21 12.38
N THR A 94 -22.45 -4.36 12.08
CA THR A 94 -21.93 -3.33 12.99
C THR A 94 -23.04 -2.41 13.50
N ARG A 95 -23.95 -1.98 12.61
CA ARG A 95 -25.08 -1.13 13.00
C ARG A 95 -26.10 -1.85 13.88
N HIS A 96 -26.30 -3.15 13.69
CA HIS A 96 -27.20 -3.93 14.50
C HIS A 96 -26.63 -4.15 15.90
N THR A 97 -25.36 -4.53 16.00
CA THR A 97 -24.65 -4.72 17.28
C THR A 97 -24.72 -3.46 18.14
N SER A 98 -24.40 -2.29 17.58
CA SER A 98 -24.48 -1.02 18.29
C SER A 98 -25.88 -0.72 18.83
N ARG A 99 -26.93 -0.93 18.02
CA ARG A 99 -28.33 -0.71 18.46
C ARG A 99 -28.74 -1.64 19.60
N VAL A 100 -28.36 -2.92 19.52
CA VAL A 100 -28.64 -3.90 20.58
C VAL A 100 -27.88 -3.54 21.85
N LEU A 101 -26.63 -3.09 21.75
CA LEU A 101 -25.83 -2.63 22.87
C LEU A 101 -26.50 -1.44 23.59
N TRP A 102 -26.99 -0.45 22.83
CA TRP A 102 -27.73 0.68 23.41
C TRP A 102 -29.00 0.25 24.15
N ILE A 103 -29.77 -0.67 23.58
CA ILE A 103 -30.96 -1.21 24.25
C ILE A 103 -30.56 -1.94 25.53
N TRP A 104 -29.48 -2.73 25.51
CA TRP A 104 -28.96 -3.43 26.67
C TRP A 104 -28.54 -2.48 27.78
N LEU A 105 -27.81 -1.40 27.44
CA LEU A 105 -27.37 -0.38 28.41
C LEU A 105 -28.53 0.39 29.04
N LEU A 106 -29.61 0.64 28.29
CA LEU A 106 -30.83 1.27 28.82
C LEU A 106 -31.64 0.31 29.70
N ALA A 107 -31.63 -0.99 29.40
CA ALA A 107 -32.31 -2.01 30.20
C ALA A 107 -31.55 -2.35 31.50
N LEU A 108 -30.22 -2.20 31.50
CA LEU A 108 -29.34 -2.54 32.62
C LEU A 108 -29.70 -1.82 33.95
N PRO A 109 -29.88 -0.49 34.02
CA PRO A 109 -30.25 0.19 35.26
C PRO A 109 -31.61 -0.26 35.79
N LEU A 110 -32.58 -0.56 34.90
CA LEU A 110 -33.89 -1.07 35.30
C LEU A 110 -33.81 -2.46 35.92
N ALA A 111 -32.88 -3.30 35.45
CA ALA A 111 -32.69 -4.65 35.96
C ALA A 111 -32.03 -4.69 37.35
N ILE A 112 -31.10 -3.77 37.64
CA ILE A 112 -30.34 -3.76 38.91
C ILE A 112 -30.91 -2.81 39.97
N VAL A 113 -31.92 -1.99 39.63
CA VAL A 113 -32.47 -0.96 40.53
C VAL A 113 -32.91 -1.52 41.89
N GLN A 114 -33.52 -2.71 41.90
CA GLN A 114 -34.06 -3.35 43.10
C GLN A 114 -32.99 -3.91 44.03
N LYS A 115 -31.73 -4.04 43.58
CA LYS A 115 -30.65 -4.66 44.37
C LYS A 115 -29.66 -3.66 44.95
N LEU A 116 -29.44 -2.54 44.26
CA LEU A 116 -28.33 -1.63 44.56
C LEU A 116 -28.79 -0.21 44.95
N ASP A 117 -30.08 0.13 44.86
CA ASP A 117 -30.64 1.45 45.16
C ASP A 117 -29.76 2.61 44.64
N ALA A 118 -29.05 3.32 45.53
CA ALA A 118 -28.19 4.46 45.19
C ALA A 118 -26.91 4.09 44.43
N LEU A 119 -26.42 2.85 44.56
CA LEU A 119 -25.23 2.34 43.85
C LEU A 119 -25.53 1.97 42.39
N VAL A 120 -26.79 1.99 41.97
CA VAL A 120 -27.20 1.66 40.60
C VAL A 120 -26.56 2.59 39.58
N VAL A 121 -26.51 3.89 39.88
CA VAL A 121 -25.95 4.91 38.99
C VAL A 121 -24.44 4.69 38.73
N PRO A 122 -23.56 4.62 39.76
CA PRO A 122 -22.14 4.41 39.51
C PRO A 122 -21.82 3.04 38.89
N VAL A 123 -22.55 1.98 39.26
CA VAL A 123 -22.31 0.63 38.73
C VAL A 123 -22.76 0.51 37.27
N SER A 124 -23.93 1.04 36.92
CA SER A 124 -24.41 1.06 35.53
C SER A 124 -23.50 1.91 34.64
N LEU A 125 -22.99 3.03 35.14
CA LEU A 125 -22.07 3.91 34.41
C LEU A 125 -20.71 3.22 34.17
N LEU A 126 -20.17 2.51 35.17
CA LEU A 126 -18.95 1.72 35.02
C LEU A 126 -19.11 0.59 33.99
N LEU A 127 -20.21 -0.15 34.04
CA LEU A 127 -20.52 -1.21 33.07
C LEU A 127 -20.72 -0.65 31.66
N SER A 128 -21.42 0.49 31.53
CA SER A 128 -21.62 1.17 30.26
C SER A 128 -20.31 1.62 29.64
N PHE A 129 -19.42 2.21 30.44
CA PHE A 129 -18.08 2.60 29.99
C PHE A 129 -17.28 1.40 29.47
N GLY A 130 -17.32 0.26 30.17
CA GLY A 130 -16.65 -0.96 29.72
C GLY A 130 -17.22 -1.52 28.40
N LEU A 131 -18.56 -1.62 28.31
CA LEU A 131 -19.23 -2.17 27.12
C LEU A 131 -19.10 -1.26 25.90
N LEU A 132 -19.25 0.05 26.06
CA LEU A 132 -19.04 1.02 24.98
C LEU A 132 -17.57 1.05 24.54
N GLY A 133 -16.62 0.92 25.47
CA GLY A 133 -15.20 0.83 25.13
C GLY A 133 -14.88 -0.41 24.29
N ILE A 134 -15.51 -1.55 24.57
CA ILE A 134 -15.35 -2.77 23.76
C ILE A 134 -15.97 -2.59 22.37
N GLU A 135 -17.13 -1.95 22.27
CA GLU A 135 -17.78 -1.67 20.98
C GLU A 135 -16.91 -0.76 20.08
N ASP A 136 -16.30 0.29 20.65
CA ASP A 136 -15.40 1.18 19.91
C ASP A 136 -14.16 0.45 19.39
N ILE A 137 -13.62 -0.48 20.18
CA ILE A 137 -12.50 -1.33 19.75
C ILE A 137 -12.94 -2.29 18.65
N ALA A 138 -14.15 -2.86 18.74
CA ALA A 138 -14.68 -3.75 17.72
C ALA A 138 -14.78 -3.03 16.36
N VAL A 139 -15.33 -1.80 16.34
CA VAL A 139 -15.42 -0.98 15.13
C VAL A 139 -14.05 -0.66 14.53
N GLN A 140 -13.04 -0.39 15.35
CA GLN A 140 -11.67 -0.13 14.87
C GLN A 140 -11.02 -1.38 14.24
N ILE A 141 -11.30 -2.57 14.78
CA ILE A 141 -10.78 -3.83 14.24
C ILE A 141 -11.44 -4.20 12.90
N GLU A 142 -12.68 -3.75 12.66
CA GLU A 142 -13.38 -3.99 11.40
C GLU A 142 -12.74 -3.26 10.20
N ASP A 143 -12.04 -2.15 10.41
CA ASP A 143 -11.34 -1.39 9.36
C ASP A 143 -9.88 -1.06 9.73
N PRO A 144 -8.96 -2.04 9.65
CA PRO A 144 -7.56 -1.85 10.05
C PRO A 144 -6.80 -0.90 9.11
N PHE A 145 -7.23 -0.75 7.85
CA PHE A 145 -6.52 0.04 6.85
C PHE A 145 -6.74 1.54 6.97
N THR A 146 -7.85 1.95 7.59
CA THR A 146 -8.11 3.37 7.88
C THR A 146 -7.37 3.84 9.14
N VAL A 147 -7.17 2.95 10.12
CA VAL A 147 -6.51 3.28 11.39
C VAL A 147 -4.98 3.29 11.27
N ILE A 148 -4.41 2.39 10.46
CA ILE A 148 -2.97 2.34 10.21
C ILE A 148 -2.59 3.40 9.18
N ASP A 149 -1.61 4.26 9.51
CA ASP A 149 -1.09 5.25 8.57
C ASP A 149 -0.26 4.59 7.45
N MET A 150 -0.96 4.15 6.41
CA MET A 150 -0.34 3.55 5.23
C MET A 150 0.52 4.54 4.43
N GLU A 151 0.40 5.86 4.65
CA GLU A 151 1.27 6.85 3.98
C GLU A 151 2.69 6.78 4.54
N ASP A 152 2.85 6.54 5.83
CA ASP A 152 4.17 6.34 6.44
C ASP A 152 4.85 5.08 5.88
N TYR A 153 4.13 3.95 5.80
CA TYR A 153 4.67 2.73 5.17
C TYR A 153 5.04 2.94 3.70
N GLY A 154 4.20 3.65 2.94
CA GLY A 154 4.52 4.02 1.56
C GLY A 154 5.77 4.90 1.46
N MET A 155 5.96 5.82 2.40
CA MET A 155 7.14 6.67 2.48
C MET A 155 8.40 5.87 2.83
N GLN A 156 8.31 4.92 3.76
CA GLN A 156 9.40 4.03 4.12
C GLN A 156 9.82 3.16 2.94
N LEU A 157 8.87 2.55 2.23
CA LEU A 157 9.15 1.75 1.04
C LEU A 157 9.85 2.60 -0.04
N ARG A 158 9.36 3.83 -0.28
CA ARG A 158 9.99 4.77 -1.21
C ARG A 158 11.42 5.12 -0.81
N ARG A 159 11.68 5.36 0.47
CA ARG A 159 13.04 5.62 0.97
C ARG A 159 13.95 4.42 0.73
N SER A 160 13.49 3.21 1.05
CA SER A 160 14.26 1.98 0.84
C SER A 160 14.60 1.77 -0.65
N VAL A 161 13.64 1.97 -1.54
CA VAL A 161 13.86 1.90 -2.99
C VAL A 161 14.84 2.97 -3.45
N LYS A 162 14.70 4.21 -2.96
CA LYS A 162 15.62 5.30 -3.32
C LYS A 162 17.05 5.03 -2.85
N VAL A 163 17.22 4.55 -1.62
CA VAL A 163 18.53 4.14 -1.08
C VAL A 163 19.12 3.00 -1.90
N PHE A 164 18.29 2.04 -2.33
CA PHE A 164 18.73 0.96 -3.20
C PHE A 164 19.17 1.49 -4.58
N GLN A 165 18.40 2.38 -5.20
CA GLN A 165 18.76 3.03 -6.45
C GLN A 165 20.05 3.84 -6.34
N GLU A 166 20.24 4.59 -5.25
CA GLU A 166 21.47 5.35 -4.98
C GLU A 166 22.69 4.43 -4.76
N ARG A 167 22.49 3.22 -4.25
CA ARG A 167 23.56 2.22 -4.09
C ARG A 167 23.89 1.48 -5.40
N VAL A 168 22.92 1.32 -6.28
CA VAL A 168 23.08 0.65 -7.59
C VAL A 168 23.62 1.60 -8.66
N ALA A 169 23.25 2.89 -8.63
CA ALA A 169 23.72 3.92 -9.55
C ALA A 169 25.26 4.02 -9.70
N PRO A 170 26.09 3.90 -8.64
CA PRO A 170 27.55 3.91 -8.80
C PRO A 170 28.11 2.61 -9.40
N CYS A 171 27.37 1.49 -9.40
CA CYS A 171 27.80 0.23 -10.03
C CYS A 171 27.55 0.20 -11.55
N SER A 172 26.58 0.96 -12.06
CA SER A 172 26.40 1.15 -13.51
C SER A 172 27.31 2.24 -14.10
N ALA A 173 27.98 3.01 -13.25
CA ALA A 173 28.90 4.06 -13.64
C ALA A 173 30.37 3.63 -13.49
N GLY A 174 30.88 2.89 -14.48
CA GLY A 174 32.33 2.75 -14.70
C GLY A 174 32.67 2.51 -16.17
N PRO A 175 33.78 3.05 -16.72
CA PRO A 175 34.36 4.38 -16.55
C PRO A 175 34.01 5.30 -17.74
N ALA A 176 33.69 6.57 -17.47
CA ALA A 176 33.80 7.61 -18.49
C ALA A 176 35.23 8.19 -18.48
N SER A 177 36.12 7.67 -19.34
CA SER A 177 37.26 8.37 -19.97
C SER A 177 38.00 7.35 -20.87
N SER A 178 38.28 7.60 -22.16
CA SER A 178 38.91 8.79 -22.73
C SER A 178 38.52 9.01 -24.20
N PRO A 179 38.66 10.25 -24.73
CA PRO A 179 38.54 10.53 -26.14
C PRO A 179 39.90 10.26 -26.82
N SER A 180 40.04 9.20 -27.61
CA SER A 180 41.02 9.21 -28.70
C SER A 180 40.85 8.07 -29.70
N ARG A 181 40.98 8.46 -30.98
CA ARG A 181 41.57 7.67 -32.07
C ARG A 181 40.62 6.82 -32.93
N VAL A 182 39.73 7.48 -33.68
CA VAL A 182 39.36 7.04 -35.03
C VAL A 182 39.39 8.24 -35.99
N SER A 183 40.06 8.03 -37.14
CA SER A 183 40.09 8.88 -38.34
C SER A 183 41.11 10.04 -38.41
N SER A 184 42.34 9.71 -38.78
CA SER A 184 43.10 10.47 -39.80
C SER A 184 44.15 9.56 -40.42
N ARG A 185 43.74 8.82 -41.46
CA ARG A 185 44.64 8.26 -42.47
C ARG A 185 43.85 8.04 -43.76
N ALA A 186 43.51 9.16 -44.40
CA ALA A 186 43.04 9.19 -45.78
C ALA A 186 43.30 10.59 -46.35
N SER A 187 44.56 10.88 -46.71
CA SER A 187 44.98 11.88 -47.71
C SER A 187 46.51 11.93 -47.76
N ALA A 188 47.11 11.03 -48.53
CA ALA A 188 48.42 11.19 -49.14
C ALA A 188 48.70 9.94 -50.01
N LEU A 189 48.30 10.03 -51.28
CA LEU A 189 48.97 9.57 -52.51
C LEU A 189 47.95 9.48 -53.64
#